data_AF-A0A364V8I2-F1
#
_entry.id   AF-A0A364V8I2-F1
#
_cell.length_a   1.000
_cell.length_b   1.000
_cell.length_c   1.000
_cell.angle_alpha   90.00
_cell.angle_beta   90.00
_cell.angle_gamma   90.00
#
_symmetry.space_group_name_H-M   'P 1'
#
loop_
_entity.id
_entity.type
_entity.pdbx_description
1 polymer ?
#
loop_
_entity_poly.entity_id
_entity_poly.type
_entity_poly.pdbx_seq_one_letter_code
_entity_poly.pdbx_strand_id
1 'polypeptide(L)'
;MTDNSQANAQEDHGTLILLRHGQSEWNASNQFTGWVDVALTDKGREEAVRGGEMIKEAGLTPTILYTSLLRRAITTANIALDTADLHWIPVIRDWRLNERHYGALQGLNKAETKEKYGEDQFMAWRRSYDTPPPEIDPNNEYAQTSDPRYANLDRIPGTECLLDVVKRFVPYYESEIEPRLKRGETVLVAAHGNSLRALVKHLDNISDEDIAGLNIPTGIPLVYRLDAQGKVLNPGGDYLDPEAAAAGAAAVAAQGQASK
;
A
#
# COMPACT_ATOMS: atom_id res chain seq x y z
N MET A 1 -35.34 -30.42 -23.23
CA MET A 1 -35.15 -29.72 -21.94
C MET A 1 -33.81 -30.18 -21.41
N THR A 2 -32.73 -29.51 -21.83
CA THR A 2 -31.39 -29.72 -21.31
C THR A 2 -31.23 -28.83 -20.10
N ASP A 3 -31.01 -29.49 -18.96
CA ASP A 3 -30.79 -28.91 -17.64
C ASP A 3 -29.60 -27.94 -17.68
N ASN A 4 -29.87 -26.67 -17.39
CA ASN A 4 -28.91 -25.59 -17.38
C ASN A 4 -28.57 -25.30 -15.91
N SER A 5 -27.77 -26.17 -15.31
CA SER A 5 -27.29 -26.05 -13.94
C SER A 5 -25.77 -26.12 -13.90
N GLN A 6 -25.10 -25.20 -14.61
CA GLN A 6 -23.82 -24.69 -14.13
C GLN A 6 -24.12 -23.63 -13.07
N ALA A 7 -24.45 -24.09 -11.87
CA ALA A 7 -24.28 -23.27 -10.68
C ALA A 7 -22.79 -22.92 -10.59
N ASN A 8 -22.45 -21.64 -10.67
CA ASN A 8 -21.12 -21.15 -10.32
C ASN A 8 -20.76 -21.74 -8.96
N ALA A 9 -19.76 -22.62 -8.93
CA ALA A 9 -19.15 -23.02 -7.68
C ALA A 9 -18.61 -21.74 -7.04
N GLN A 10 -19.24 -21.30 -5.96
CA GLN A 10 -18.68 -20.28 -5.09
C GLN A 10 -17.29 -20.78 -4.71
N GLU A 11 -16.23 -20.17 -5.26
CA GLU A 11 -14.88 -20.61 -4.91
C GLU A 11 -14.71 -20.42 -3.39
N ASP A 12 -14.29 -21.48 -2.71
CA ASP A 12 -14.20 -21.60 -1.25
C ASP A 12 -12.98 -20.82 -0.71
N HIS A 13 -12.83 -19.57 -1.17
CA HIS A 13 -11.69 -18.71 -0.90
C HIS A 13 -12.13 -17.25 -0.66
N GLY A 14 -11.40 -16.54 0.20
CA GLY A 14 -11.45 -15.08 0.28
C GLY A 14 -10.65 -14.44 -0.84
N THR A 15 -11.02 -13.21 -1.21
CA THR A 15 -10.28 -12.42 -2.20
C THR A 15 -9.77 -11.13 -1.58
N LEU A 16 -8.46 -10.93 -1.59
CA LEU A 16 -7.81 -9.73 -1.08
C LEU A 16 -7.29 -8.91 -2.26
N ILE A 17 -7.77 -7.69 -2.40
CA ILE A 17 -7.36 -6.76 -3.45
C ILE A 17 -6.50 -5.68 -2.80
N LEU A 18 -5.22 -5.64 -3.15
CA LEU A 18 -4.28 -4.64 -2.68
C LEU A 18 -4.14 -3.54 -3.75
N LEU A 19 -4.36 -2.28 -3.35
CA LEU A 19 -4.24 -1.13 -4.24
C LEU A 19 -3.30 -0.09 -3.61
N ARG A 20 -2.12 0.10 -4.21
CA ARG A 20 -1.28 1.24 -3.85
C ARG A 20 -1.91 2.51 -4.40
N HIS A 21 -1.93 3.57 -3.60
CA HIS A 21 -2.39 4.89 -4.04
C HIS A 21 -1.69 5.33 -5.35
N GLY A 22 -2.38 6.16 -6.13
CA GLY A 22 -1.82 6.77 -7.34
C GLY A 22 -0.70 7.77 -7.04
N GLN A 23 0.00 8.29 -8.04
CA GLN A 23 1.08 9.25 -7.87
C GLN A 23 0.67 10.44 -6.98
N SER A 24 1.44 10.69 -5.91
CA SER A 24 1.29 11.89 -5.08
C SER A 24 2.14 13.05 -5.58
N GLU A 25 1.81 14.28 -5.14
CA GLU A 25 2.61 15.48 -5.43
C GLU A 25 4.09 15.27 -5.11
N TRP A 26 4.39 14.67 -3.95
CA TRP A 26 5.76 14.40 -3.52
C TRP A 26 6.40 13.18 -4.17
N ASN A 27 5.62 12.28 -4.78
CA ASN A 27 6.19 11.29 -5.67
C ASN A 27 6.66 11.94 -6.98
N ALA A 28 5.86 12.88 -7.52
CA ALA A 28 6.21 13.61 -8.74
C ALA A 28 7.43 14.52 -8.54
N SER A 29 7.54 15.20 -7.40
CA SER A 29 8.71 16.04 -7.06
C SER A 29 9.91 15.27 -6.49
N ASN A 30 9.86 13.94 -6.48
CA ASN A 30 10.92 13.06 -5.98
C ASN A 30 11.31 13.28 -4.50
N GLN A 31 10.34 13.66 -3.65
CA GLN A 31 10.53 13.85 -2.20
C GLN A 31 10.19 12.59 -1.40
N PHE A 32 10.79 12.46 -0.21
CA PHE A 32 10.36 11.50 0.81
C PHE A 32 9.09 12.02 1.50
N THR A 33 8.03 11.22 1.50
CA THR A 33 6.73 11.63 2.04
C THR A 33 6.48 11.13 3.45
N GLY A 34 6.48 9.81 3.63
CA GLY A 34 6.12 9.19 4.90
C GLY A 34 4.71 9.55 5.33
N TRP A 35 4.58 10.04 6.56
CA TRP A 35 3.28 10.39 7.14
C TRP A 35 2.82 11.80 6.80
N VAL A 36 3.62 12.59 6.07
CA VAL A 36 3.13 13.88 5.54
C VAL A 36 1.95 13.63 4.63
N ASP A 37 0.86 14.33 4.92
CA ASP A 37 -0.42 14.14 4.27
C ASP A 37 -0.45 14.99 3.00
N VAL A 38 0.06 14.47 1.89
CA VAL A 38 0.09 15.16 0.57
C VAL A 38 -1.03 14.67 -0.34
N ALA A 39 -1.42 15.48 -1.33
CA ALA A 39 -2.47 15.14 -2.27
C ALA A 39 -1.98 14.22 -3.41
N LEU A 40 -2.94 13.66 -4.16
CA LEU A 40 -2.68 13.05 -5.45
C LEU A 40 -2.46 14.14 -6.51
N THR A 41 -1.62 13.86 -7.49
CA THR A 41 -1.59 14.63 -8.75
C THR A 41 -2.79 14.27 -9.62
N ASP A 42 -3.01 15.01 -10.72
CA ASP A 42 -4.03 14.64 -11.71
C ASP A 42 -3.75 13.24 -12.30
N LYS A 43 -2.47 12.96 -12.62
CA LYS A 43 -2.04 11.61 -13.00
C LYS A 43 -2.39 10.56 -11.93
N GLY A 44 -2.17 10.86 -10.65
CA GLY A 44 -2.53 9.95 -9.56
C GLY A 44 -4.04 9.72 -9.42
N ARG A 45 -4.87 10.67 -9.85
CA ARG A 45 -6.33 10.51 -9.92
C ARG A 45 -6.73 9.65 -11.11
N GLU A 46 -6.12 9.84 -12.27
CA GLU A 46 -6.31 8.97 -13.45
C GLU A 46 -5.92 7.52 -13.15
N GLU A 47 -4.79 7.31 -12.46
CA GLU A 47 -4.36 5.99 -11.97
C GLU A 47 -5.41 5.36 -11.03
N ALA A 48 -6.07 6.16 -10.20
CA ALA A 48 -7.14 5.67 -9.32
C ALA A 48 -8.42 5.29 -10.08
N VAL A 49 -8.81 6.08 -11.10
CA VAL A 49 -9.92 5.74 -12.01
C VAL A 49 -9.61 4.40 -12.69
N ARG A 50 -8.43 4.28 -13.30
CA ARG A 50 -8.02 3.06 -14.00
C ARG A 50 -7.98 1.84 -13.06
N GLY A 51 -7.58 2.04 -11.80
CA GLY A 51 -7.70 1.03 -10.75
C GLY A 51 -9.13 0.53 -10.52
N GLY A 52 -10.09 1.45 -10.47
CA GLY A 52 -11.52 1.11 -10.36
C GLY A 52 -12.08 0.41 -11.61
N GLU A 53 -11.66 0.84 -12.80
CA GLU A 53 -12.01 0.17 -14.07
C GLU A 53 -11.54 -1.28 -14.08
N MET A 54 -10.29 -1.54 -13.69
CA MET A 54 -9.74 -2.91 -13.62
C MET A 54 -10.52 -3.79 -12.65
N ILE A 55 -10.87 -3.28 -11.46
CA ILE A 55 -11.68 -4.01 -10.47
C ILE A 55 -13.04 -4.39 -11.09
N LYS A 56 -13.70 -3.46 -11.78
CA LYS A 56 -14.98 -3.67 -12.43
C LYS A 56 -14.89 -4.65 -13.60
N GLU A 57 -13.90 -4.49 -14.47
CA GLU A 57 -13.63 -5.36 -15.63
C GLU A 57 -13.35 -6.81 -15.20
N ALA A 58 -12.64 -6.99 -14.09
CA ALA A 58 -12.37 -8.30 -13.50
C ALA A 58 -13.60 -8.91 -12.77
N GLY A 59 -14.72 -8.21 -12.69
CA GLY A 59 -15.91 -8.67 -11.98
C GLY A 59 -15.74 -8.78 -10.46
N LEU A 60 -14.75 -8.08 -9.89
CA LEU A 60 -14.46 -8.12 -8.46
C LEU A 60 -15.43 -7.20 -7.70
N THR A 61 -16.04 -7.74 -6.64
CA THR A 61 -17.06 -7.03 -5.85
C THR A 61 -16.65 -6.94 -4.37
N PRO A 62 -15.66 -6.10 -4.02
CA PRO A 62 -15.30 -5.87 -2.62
C PRO A 62 -16.51 -5.55 -1.75
N THR A 63 -16.63 -6.23 -0.62
CA THR A 63 -17.70 -6.02 0.36
C THR A 63 -17.30 -5.07 1.47
N ILE A 64 -16.01 -4.74 1.57
CA ILE A 64 -15.44 -3.81 2.55
C ILE A 64 -14.12 -3.22 2.04
N LEU A 65 -13.87 -1.97 2.40
CA LEU A 65 -12.62 -1.25 2.15
C LEU A 65 -11.87 -0.98 3.46
N TYR A 66 -10.57 -1.27 3.48
CA TYR A 66 -9.61 -0.77 4.46
C TYR A 66 -8.67 0.24 3.82
N THR A 67 -8.41 1.34 4.52
CA THR A 67 -7.40 2.30 4.08
C THR A 67 -6.66 2.94 5.27
N SER A 68 -5.59 3.64 4.95
CA SER A 68 -4.81 4.41 5.92
C SER A 68 -5.53 5.69 6.37
N LEU A 69 -4.89 6.47 7.24
CA LEU A 69 -5.36 7.82 7.59
C LEU A 69 -4.85 8.92 6.64
N LEU A 70 -4.18 8.57 5.54
CA LEU A 70 -3.54 9.52 4.64
C LEU A 70 -4.37 9.78 3.38
N ARG A 71 -4.59 11.05 3.04
CA ARG A 71 -5.56 11.52 2.03
C ARG A 71 -5.34 10.93 0.66
N ARG A 72 -4.09 10.67 0.26
CA ARG A 72 -3.76 10.07 -1.04
C ARG A 72 -4.33 8.66 -1.20
N ALA A 73 -4.25 7.82 -0.17
CA ALA A 73 -4.82 6.48 -0.22
C ALA A 73 -6.35 6.52 -0.11
N ILE A 74 -6.88 7.39 0.76
CA ILE A 74 -8.33 7.61 0.91
C ILE A 74 -8.94 8.09 -0.41
N THR A 75 -8.31 9.07 -1.06
CA THR A 75 -8.79 9.64 -2.33
C THR A 75 -8.70 8.61 -3.45
N THR A 76 -7.60 7.85 -3.54
CA THR A 76 -7.51 6.74 -4.51
C THR A 76 -8.64 5.74 -4.30
N ALA A 77 -8.91 5.33 -3.06
CA ALA A 77 -9.95 4.36 -2.76
C ALA A 77 -11.34 4.89 -3.15
N ASN A 78 -11.65 6.14 -2.81
CA ASN A 78 -12.93 6.75 -3.16
C ASN A 78 -13.14 6.82 -4.68
N ILE A 79 -12.13 7.26 -5.44
CA ILE A 79 -12.20 7.32 -6.91
C ILE A 79 -12.38 5.91 -7.50
N ALA A 80 -11.61 4.93 -7.03
CA ALA A 80 -11.72 3.56 -7.53
C ALA A 80 -13.12 2.95 -7.24
N LEU A 81 -13.67 3.21 -6.05
CA LEU A 81 -15.02 2.76 -5.68
C LEU A 81 -16.12 3.47 -6.49
N ASP A 82 -15.94 4.75 -6.85
CA ASP A 82 -16.84 5.46 -7.76
C ASP A 82 -16.92 4.78 -9.11
N THR A 83 -15.75 4.59 -9.72
CA THR A 83 -15.64 3.98 -11.04
C THR A 83 -16.19 2.55 -11.07
N ALA A 84 -16.01 1.80 -9.98
CA ALA A 84 -16.52 0.44 -9.82
C ALA A 84 -18.00 0.36 -9.40
N ASP A 85 -18.67 1.47 -9.10
CA ASP A 85 -20.05 1.53 -8.58
C ASP A 85 -20.23 0.80 -7.23
N LEU A 86 -19.27 0.99 -6.31
CA LEU A 86 -19.19 0.32 -5.02
C LEU A 86 -19.06 1.30 -3.83
N HIS A 87 -19.44 2.56 -4.02
CA HIS A 87 -19.32 3.61 -3.00
C HIS A 87 -19.98 3.34 -1.65
N TRP A 88 -21.01 2.49 -1.63
CA TRP A 88 -21.86 2.23 -0.47
C TRP A 88 -21.24 1.24 0.52
N ILE A 89 -20.15 0.55 0.14
CA ILE A 89 -19.55 -0.46 1.01
C ILE A 89 -18.97 0.17 2.29
N PRO A 90 -18.93 -0.58 3.41
CA PRO A 90 -18.28 -0.09 4.63
C PRO A 90 -16.80 0.25 4.40
N VAL A 91 -16.33 1.31 5.05
CA VAL A 91 -14.94 1.78 4.99
C VAL A 91 -14.35 1.86 6.39
N ILE A 92 -13.24 1.17 6.62
CA ILE A 92 -12.46 1.22 7.87
C ILE A 92 -11.14 1.94 7.59
N ARG A 93 -10.79 2.88 8.47
CA ARG A 93 -9.54 3.64 8.38
C ARG A 93 -8.71 3.43 9.63
N ASP A 94 -7.45 3.04 9.46
CA ASP A 94 -6.55 2.79 10.59
C ASP A 94 -5.12 3.25 10.28
N TRP A 95 -4.45 3.84 11.26
CA TRP A 95 -3.08 4.34 11.13
C TRP A 95 -2.08 3.21 10.85
N ARG A 96 -2.40 1.97 11.24
CA ARG A 96 -1.55 0.80 10.98
C ARG A 96 -1.41 0.49 9.50
N LEU A 97 -2.25 1.07 8.63
CA LEU A 97 -2.13 1.02 7.18
C LEU A 97 -1.34 2.20 6.59
N ASN A 98 -0.87 3.16 7.38
CA ASN A 98 -0.06 4.29 6.90
C ASN A 98 1.23 3.81 6.22
N GLU A 99 1.78 4.65 5.35
CA GLU A 99 3.14 4.51 4.81
C GLU A 99 4.19 4.38 5.93
N ARG A 100 5.38 3.90 5.63
CA ARG A 100 6.54 3.99 6.54
C ARG A 100 6.79 5.45 6.94
N HIS A 101 6.90 5.74 8.23
CA HIS A 101 7.35 7.05 8.71
C HIS A 101 8.81 7.28 8.33
N TYR A 102 9.09 8.29 7.51
CA TYR A 102 10.46 8.53 6.99
C TYR A 102 11.35 9.35 7.91
N GLY A 103 10.84 9.72 9.09
CA GLY A 103 11.58 10.47 10.10
C GLY A 103 12.08 11.80 9.55
N ALA A 104 13.32 12.16 9.88
CA ALA A 104 13.92 13.42 9.44
C ALA A 104 14.09 13.54 7.92
N LEU A 105 13.85 12.47 7.15
CA LEU A 105 13.87 12.55 5.68
C LEU A 105 12.59 13.12 5.09
N GLN A 106 11.48 13.20 5.84
CA GLN A 106 10.22 13.74 5.34
C GLN A 106 10.41 15.17 4.79
N GLY A 107 10.00 15.39 3.54
CA GLY A 107 10.16 16.67 2.83
C GLY A 107 11.44 16.78 2.01
N LEU A 108 12.47 15.98 2.28
CA LEU A 108 13.73 16.06 1.54
C LEU A 108 13.62 15.44 0.15
N ASN A 109 14.31 16.02 -0.83
CA ASN A 109 14.44 15.43 -2.16
C ASN A 109 15.36 14.18 -2.11
N LYS A 110 14.94 13.11 -2.78
CA LYS A 110 15.68 11.84 -2.79
C LYS A 110 17.03 11.93 -3.50
N ALA A 111 17.11 12.65 -4.61
CA ALA A 111 18.35 12.79 -5.37
C ALA A 111 19.38 13.62 -4.59
N GLU A 112 18.95 14.75 -4.02
CA GLU A 112 19.82 15.59 -3.17
C GLU A 112 20.26 14.85 -1.90
N THR A 113 19.37 14.06 -1.29
CA THR A 113 19.72 13.22 -0.13
C THR A 113 20.77 12.17 -0.52
N LYS A 114 20.62 11.53 -1.68
CA LYS A 114 21.60 10.57 -2.21
C LYS A 114 22.95 11.23 -2.49
N GLU A 115 22.97 12.43 -3.06
CA GLU A 115 24.20 13.20 -3.30
C GLU A 115 24.92 13.53 -1.98
N LYS A 116 24.16 13.97 -0.97
CA LYS A 116 24.71 14.37 0.33
C LYS A 116 25.23 13.22 1.18
N TYR A 117 24.51 12.09 1.22
CA TYR A 117 24.79 10.98 2.13
C TYR A 117 25.43 9.76 1.45
N GLY A 118 25.51 9.75 0.12
CA GLY A 118 26.03 8.63 -0.66
C GLY A 118 24.98 7.54 -0.93
N GLU A 119 25.29 6.68 -1.92
CA GLU A 119 24.36 5.64 -2.40
C GLU A 119 24.06 4.59 -1.31
N ASP A 120 25.08 4.11 -0.62
CA ASP A 120 24.92 3.04 0.37
C ASP A 120 23.98 3.46 1.51
N GLN A 121 24.16 4.68 2.04
CA GLN A 121 23.30 5.21 3.11
C GLN A 121 21.87 5.49 2.61
N PHE A 122 21.74 6.01 1.39
CA PHE A 122 20.44 6.24 0.76
C PHE A 122 19.67 4.92 0.55
N MET A 123 20.36 3.88 0.08
CA MET A 123 19.79 2.55 -0.11
C MET A 123 19.46 1.89 1.22
N ALA A 124 20.30 2.04 2.25
CA ALA A 124 20.00 1.57 3.60
C ALA A 124 18.67 2.17 4.11
N TRP A 125 18.49 3.50 4.08
CA TRP A 125 17.24 4.11 4.52
C TRP A 125 16.03 3.75 3.65
N ARG A 126 16.22 3.53 2.34
CA ARG A 126 15.10 3.20 1.46
C ARG A 126 14.68 1.74 1.53
N ARG A 127 15.63 0.82 1.67
CA ARG A 127 15.42 -0.60 1.39
C ARG A 127 15.80 -1.54 2.53
N SER A 128 16.58 -1.09 3.52
CA SER A 128 16.87 -1.93 4.68
C SER A 128 15.58 -2.34 5.37
N TYR A 129 15.55 -3.60 5.81
CA TYR A 129 14.42 -4.17 6.52
C TYR A 129 14.32 -3.60 7.93
N ASP A 130 15.43 -3.51 8.65
CA ASP A 130 15.50 -3.24 10.09
C ASP A 130 16.17 -1.91 10.47
N THR A 131 16.71 -1.19 9.49
CA THR A 131 17.43 0.07 9.74
C THR A 131 16.54 1.26 9.42
N PRO A 132 16.06 2.01 10.43
CA PRO A 132 15.20 3.16 10.18
C PRO A 132 16.00 4.38 9.70
N PRO A 133 15.35 5.33 9.01
CA PRO A 133 15.86 6.69 8.87
C PRO A 133 16.08 7.38 10.23
N PRO A 134 16.82 8.50 10.28
CA PRO A 134 16.97 9.28 11.52
C PRO A 134 15.61 9.77 12.03
N GLU A 135 15.44 9.82 13.36
CA GLU A 135 14.22 10.33 13.99
C GLU A 135 13.97 11.79 13.63
N ILE A 136 12.69 12.14 13.38
CA ILE A 136 12.28 13.52 13.16
C ILE A 136 12.29 14.30 14.48
N ASP A 137 12.68 15.58 14.44
CA ASP A 137 12.46 16.49 15.55
C ASP A 137 10.94 16.67 15.76
N PRO A 138 10.41 16.47 16.98
CA PRO A 138 8.99 16.64 17.28
C PRO A 138 8.41 18.02 16.91
N ASN A 139 9.25 19.06 16.82
CA ASN A 139 8.88 20.43 16.44
C ASN A 139 9.06 20.72 14.94
N ASN A 140 9.54 19.75 14.16
CA ASN A 140 9.66 19.90 12.71
C ASN A 140 8.28 20.13 12.07
N GLU A 141 8.20 20.98 11.04
CA GLU A 141 6.95 21.27 10.33
C GLU A 141 6.28 20.02 9.73
N TYR A 142 7.06 18.98 9.42
CA TYR A 142 6.59 17.72 8.87
C TYR A 142 6.40 16.63 9.93
N ALA A 143 6.54 16.93 11.22
CA ALA A 143 6.25 15.98 12.30
C ALA A 143 4.74 15.87 12.55
N GLN A 144 4.27 14.65 12.80
CA GLN A 144 2.86 14.38 13.08
C GLN A 144 2.51 14.54 14.58
N THR A 145 3.46 15.02 15.39
CA THR A 145 3.38 15.11 16.86
C THR A 145 2.07 15.71 17.39
N SER A 146 1.56 16.75 16.71
CA SER A 146 0.36 17.48 17.12
C SER A 146 -0.86 17.22 16.23
N ASP A 147 -0.81 16.22 15.34
CA ASP A 147 -1.93 15.94 14.45
C ASP A 147 -3.05 15.19 15.21
N PRO A 148 -4.27 15.75 15.29
CA PRO A 148 -5.36 15.17 16.07
C PRO A 148 -5.77 13.77 15.62
N ARG A 149 -5.46 13.37 14.37
CA ARG A 149 -5.76 12.02 13.88
C ARG A 149 -5.02 10.91 14.66
N TYR A 150 -3.94 11.26 15.35
CA TYR A 150 -3.11 10.35 16.13
C TYR A 150 -3.23 10.56 17.65
N ALA A 151 -4.20 11.35 18.12
CA ALA A 151 -4.35 11.70 19.53
C ALA A 151 -4.56 10.48 20.46
N ASN A 152 -5.02 9.35 19.91
CA ASN A 152 -5.26 8.10 20.66
C ASN A 152 -4.06 7.14 20.62
N LEU A 153 -2.91 7.54 20.05
CA LEU A 153 -1.69 6.73 20.08
C LEU A 153 -0.88 7.06 21.32
N ASP A 154 -0.45 6.04 22.07
CA ASP A 154 0.47 6.21 23.20
C ASP A 154 1.77 6.90 22.77
N ARG A 155 2.24 6.57 21.56
CA ARG A 155 3.42 7.17 20.93
C ARG A 155 3.26 7.24 19.42
N ILE A 156 3.42 8.44 18.86
CA ILE A 156 3.58 8.66 17.43
C ILE A 156 5.03 8.32 17.06
N PRO A 157 5.29 7.46 16.05
CA PRO A 157 6.65 7.08 15.69
C PRO A 157 7.43 8.30 15.16
N GLY A 158 8.67 8.47 15.63
CA GLY A 158 9.58 9.49 15.11
C GLY A 158 10.28 9.06 13.82
N THR A 159 10.28 7.75 13.53
CA THR A 159 10.83 7.09 12.33
C THR A 159 10.37 5.64 12.31
N GLU A 160 10.41 4.98 11.16
CA GLU A 160 10.13 3.55 11.01
C GLU A 160 11.07 2.93 9.97
N CYS A 161 11.53 1.71 10.23
CA CYS A 161 12.03 0.80 9.19
C CYS A 161 10.89 -0.08 8.64
N LEU A 162 11.15 -1.01 7.73
CA LEU A 162 10.08 -1.90 7.22
C LEU A 162 9.61 -2.90 8.28
N LEU A 163 10.51 -3.38 9.15
CA LEU A 163 10.18 -4.25 10.28
C LEU A 163 9.19 -3.57 11.25
N ASP A 164 9.32 -2.27 11.50
CA ASP A 164 8.38 -1.54 12.35
C ASP A 164 6.98 -1.49 11.72
N VAL A 165 6.92 -1.29 10.40
CA VAL A 165 5.66 -1.36 9.63
C VAL A 165 5.04 -2.76 9.72
N VAL A 166 5.85 -3.82 9.61
CA VAL A 166 5.39 -5.21 9.80
C VAL A 166 4.79 -5.39 11.19
N LYS A 167 5.50 -4.96 12.25
CA LYS A 167 5.07 -5.09 13.65
C LYS A 167 3.75 -4.40 13.95
N ARG A 168 3.44 -3.29 13.28
CA ARG A 168 2.14 -2.61 13.47
C ARG A 168 1.04 -3.11 12.54
N PHE A 169 1.36 -3.51 11.30
CA PHE A 169 0.34 -3.83 10.31
C PHE A 169 -0.09 -5.29 10.33
N VAL A 170 0.86 -6.23 10.44
CA VAL A 170 0.54 -7.67 10.39
C VAL A 170 -0.42 -8.08 11.51
N PRO A 171 -0.24 -7.67 12.79
CA PRO A 171 -1.21 -8.00 13.83
C PRO A 171 -2.62 -7.43 13.57
N TYR A 172 -2.71 -6.27 12.90
CA TYR A 172 -4.01 -5.71 12.50
C TYR A 172 -4.63 -6.50 11.35
N TYR A 173 -3.83 -6.91 10.37
CA TYR A 173 -4.27 -7.80 9.32
C TYR A 173 -4.82 -9.12 9.88
N GLU A 174 -4.06 -9.81 10.73
CA GLU A 174 -4.44 -11.11 11.32
C GLU A 174 -5.70 -11.02 12.20
N SER A 175 -5.89 -9.92 12.93
CA SER A 175 -7.02 -9.76 13.86
C SER A 175 -8.31 -9.21 13.22
N GLU A 176 -8.21 -8.39 12.17
CA GLU A 176 -9.36 -7.70 11.57
C GLU A 176 -9.63 -8.12 10.13
N ILE A 177 -8.61 -8.25 9.29
CA ILE A 177 -8.76 -8.45 7.83
C ILE A 177 -8.81 -9.95 7.47
N GLU A 178 -7.83 -10.73 7.94
CA GLU A 178 -7.71 -12.16 7.65
C GLU A 178 -8.96 -12.97 8.03
N PRO A 179 -9.64 -12.72 9.17
CA PRO A 179 -10.86 -13.45 9.52
C PRO A 179 -12.01 -13.24 8.53
N ARG A 180 -12.03 -12.13 7.78
CA ARG A 180 -13.01 -11.88 6.71
C ARG A 180 -12.70 -12.71 5.48
N LEU A 181 -11.42 -12.72 5.09
CA LEU A 181 -10.92 -13.52 3.98
C LEU A 181 -11.19 -15.01 4.22
N LYS A 182 -10.96 -15.52 5.43
CA LYS A 182 -11.30 -16.90 5.83
C LYS A 182 -12.79 -17.25 5.73
N ARG A 183 -13.69 -16.24 5.69
CA ARG A 183 -15.13 -16.41 5.46
C ARG A 183 -15.53 -16.28 3.98
N GLY A 184 -14.58 -16.14 3.07
CA GLY A 184 -14.85 -15.95 1.65
C GLY A 184 -15.22 -14.52 1.25
N GLU A 185 -15.01 -13.53 2.12
CA GLU A 185 -15.28 -12.12 1.77
C GLU A 185 -14.27 -11.59 0.74
N THR A 186 -14.69 -10.64 -0.09
CA THR A 186 -13.80 -9.87 -0.96
C THR A 186 -13.43 -8.56 -0.26
N VAL A 187 -12.16 -8.38 0.07
CA VAL A 187 -11.65 -7.22 0.83
C VAL A 187 -10.76 -6.35 -0.06
N LEU A 188 -11.03 -5.05 -0.13
CA LEU A 188 -10.14 -4.07 -0.75
C LEU A 188 -9.27 -3.40 0.32
N VAL A 189 -7.96 -3.34 0.11
CA VAL A 189 -7.00 -2.59 0.93
C VAL A 189 -6.32 -1.55 0.06
N ALA A 190 -6.70 -0.28 0.23
CA ALA A 190 -6.07 0.85 -0.46
C ALA A 190 -5.04 1.53 0.47
N ALA A 191 -3.75 1.39 0.17
CA ALA A 191 -2.68 1.82 1.07
C ALA A 191 -1.41 2.31 0.32
N HIS A 192 -0.23 2.08 0.90
CA HIS A 192 1.03 2.69 0.48
C HIS A 192 2.09 1.65 0.12
N GLY A 193 3.22 2.12 -0.41
CA GLY A 193 4.28 1.24 -0.87
C GLY A 193 4.80 0.30 0.23
N ASN A 194 5.24 0.84 1.38
CA ASN A 194 5.85 -0.03 2.40
C ASN A 194 4.83 -0.80 3.24
N SER A 195 3.63 -0.25 3.48
CA SER A 195 2.58 -0.99 4.18
C SER A 195 2.13 -2.21 3.36
N LEU A 196 1.95 -2.06 2.04
CA LEU A 196 1.60 -3.19 1.18
C LEU A 196 2.78 -4.16 1.01
N ARG A 197 4.04 -3.68 0.93
CA ARG A 197 5.22 -4.56 0.93
C ARG A 197 5.31 -5.38 2.22
N ALA A 198 5.03 -4.78 3.37
CA ALA A 198 5.03 -5.48 4.66
C ALA A 198 3.98 -6.60 4.69
N LEU A 199 2.79 -6.37 4.13
CA LEU A 199 1.76 -7.40 4.03
C LEU A 199 2.11 -8.49 3.02
N VAL A 200 2.60 -8.13 1.83
CA VAL A 200 3.07 -9.10 0.83
C VAL A 200 4.20 -9.97 1.37
N LYS A 201 5.13 -9.39 2.14
CA LYS A 201 6.18 -10.15 2.84
C LYS A 201 5.59 -11.25 3.73
N HIS A 202 4.54 -10.92 4.48
CA HIS A 202 3.86 -11.85 5.37
C HIS A 202 3.09 -12.93 4.60
N LEU A 203 2.31 -12.53 3.58
CA LEU A 203 1.51 -13.43 2.75
C LEU A 203 2.37 -14.46 2.01
N ASP A 204 3.48 -14.03 1.42
CA ASP A 204 4.35 -14.86 0.59
C ASP A 204 5.56 -15.43 1.33
N ASN A 205 5.67 -15.19 2.65
CA ASN A 205 6.82 -15.57 3.47
C ASN A 205 8.17 -15.13 2.88
N ILE A 206 8.23 -13.90 2.34
CA ILE A 206 9.44 -13.34 1.73
C ILE A 206 10.49 -13.11 2.84
N SER A 207 11.75 -13.48 2.56
CA SER A 207 12.88 -13.28 3.46
C SER A 207 13.17 -11.78 3.71
N ASP A 208 13.96 -11.49 4.75
CA ASP A 208 14.36 -10.12 5.07
C ASP A 208 15.36 -9.58 4.03
N GLU A 209 16.07 -10.47 3.35
CA GLU A 209 16.99 -10.18 2.26
C GLU A 209 16.25 -9.85 0.95
N ASP A 210 15.25 -10.66 0.58
CA ASP A 210 14.57 -10.54 -0.70
C ASP A 210 13.54 -9.40 -0.73
N ILE A 211 12.99 -9.02 0.42
CA ILE A 211 11.94 -7.99 0.49
C ILE A 211 12.42 -6.63 -0.03
N ALA A 212 13.73 -6.36 0.02
CA ALA A 212 14.34 -5.15 -0.53
C ALA A 212 14.06 -4.98 -2.04
N GLY A 213 14.00 -6.10 -2.78
CA GLY A 213 13.76 -6.13 -4.23
C GLY A 213 12.30 -5.93 -4.63
N LEU A 214 11.35 -6.15 -3.72
CA LEU A 214 9.92 -6.02 -4.02
C LEU A 214 9.52 -4.55 -4.25
N ASN A 215 8.89 -4.29 -5.40
CA ASN A 215 8.35 -2.99 -5.77
C ASN A 215 6.89 -3.12 -6.18
N ILE A 216 6.00 -2.44 -5.46
CA ILE A 216 4.57 -2.42 -5.76
C ILE A 216 4.27 -1.17 -6.61
N PRO A 217 3.75 -1.29 -7.84
CA PRO A 217 3.42 -0.16 -8.71
C PRO A 217 2.27 0.68 -8.12
N THR A 218 2.12 1.93 -8.57
CA THR A 218 0.99 2.79 -8.19
C THR A 218 -0.25 2.47 -9.02
N GLY A 219 -1.45 2.50 -8.43
CA GLY A 219 -2.71 2.46 -9.16
C GLY A 219 -3.14 1.10 -9.76
N ILE A 220 -2.33 0.05 -9.65
CA ILE A 220 -2.63 -1.26 -10.26
C ILE A 220 -3.02 -2.26 -9.16
N PRO A 221 -4.26 -2.77 -9.16
CA PRO A 221 -4.71 -3.76 -8.19
C PRO A 221 -3.93 -5.08 -8.29
N LEU A 222 -3.51 -5.60 -7.13
CA LEU A 222 -2.87 -6.89 -6.94
C LEU A 222 -3.83 -7.80 -6.16
N VAL A 223 -4.17 -8.96 -6.71
CA VAL A 223 -5.20 -9.86 -6.17
C VAL A 223 -4.57 -11.10 -5.56
N TYR A 224 -4.87 -11.34 -4.29
CA TYR A 224 -4.59 -12.59 -3.58
C TYR A 224 -5.88 -13.38 -3.35
N ARG A 225 -5.76 -14.70 -3.39
CA ARG A 225 -6.81 -15.66 -3.03
C ARG A 225 -6.34 -16.46 -1.83
N LEU A 226 -7.18 -16.56 -0.81
CA LEU A 226 -6.85 -17.25 0.44
C LEU A 226 -7.90 -18.30 0.76
N ASP A 227 -7.49 -19.52 1.12
CA ASP A 227 -8.46 -20.53 1.56
C ASP A 227 -9.06 -20.21 2.94
N ALA A 228 -10.00 -21.04 3.39
CA ALA A 228 -10.65 -20.91 4.70
C ALA A 228 -9.68 -21.02 5.90
N GLN A 229 -8.43 -21.45 5.68
CA GLN A 229 -7.37 -21.50 6.70
C GLN A 229 -6.42 -20.30 6.61
N GLY A 230 -6.63 -19.38 5.65
CA GLY A 230 -5.79 -18.20 5.43
C GLY A 230 -4.55 -18.48 4.60
N LYS A 231 -4.43 -19.67 4.00
CA LYS A 231 -3.30 -20.00 3.14
C LYS A 231 -3.49 -19.32 1.78
N VAL A 232 -2.44 -18.66 1.32
CA VAL A 232 -2.39 -18.07 -0.03
C VAL A 232 -2.42 -19.17 -1.10
N LEU A 233 -3.36 -19.05 -2.04
CA LEU A 233 -3.57 -19.98 -3.15
C LEU A 233 -2.81 -19.58 -4.42
N ASN A 234 -2.46 -18.29 -4.56
CA ASN A 234 -1.70 -17.72 -5.67
C ASN A 234 -0.50 -16.89 -5.14
N PRO A 235 0.61 -17.54 -4.74
CA PRO A 235 1.78 -16.82 -4.21
C PRO A 235 2.29 -15.74 -5.17
N GLY A 236 2.62 -14.56 -4.64
CA GLY A 236 2.99 -13.37 -5.40
C GLY A 236 1.79 -12.52 -5.86
N GLY A 237 0.58 -13.08 -5.80
CA GLY A 237 -0.66 -12.45 -6.26
C GLY A 237 -0.71 -12.24 -7.79
N ASP A 238 -1.89 -11.91 -8.29
CA ASP A 238 -2.12 -11.61 -9.70
C ASP A 238 -2.43 -10.12 -9.87
N TYR A 239 -1.58 -9.38 -10.58
CA TYR A 239 -1.91 -8.02 -11.01
C TYR A 239 -2.99 -8.06 -12.08
N LEU A 240 -3.98 -7.17 -11.99
CA LEU A 240 -5.04 -7.07 -13.00
C LEU A 240 -4.54 -6.53 -14.36
N ASP A 241 -3.37 -5.87 -14.36
CA ASP A 241 -2.62 -5.49 -15.57
C ASP A 241 -1.13 -5.80 -15.35
N PRO A 242 -0.68 -7.02 -15.69
CA PRO A 242 0.71 -7.44 -15.45
C PRO A 242 1.75 -6.62 -16.20
N GLU A 243 1.44 -6.15 -17.40
CA GLU A 243 2.36 -5.36 -18.22
C GLU A 243 2.58 -3.97 -17.62
N ALA A 244 1.48 -3.28 -17.27
CA ALA A 244 1.56 -2.00 -16.57
C ALA A 244 2.21 -2.17 -15.19
N ALA A 245 1.98 -3.29 -14.50
CA ALA A 245 2.57 -3.57 -13.19
C ALA A 245 4.09 -3.68 -13.28
N ALA A 246 4.61 -4.41 -14.26
CA ALA A 246 6.04 -4.54 -14.51
C ALA A 246 6.69 -3.18 -14.82
N ALA A 247 6.08 -2.38 -15.69
CA ALA A 247 6.55 -1.03 -16.03
C ALA A 247 6.53 -0.09 -14.81
N GLY A 248 5.45 -0.12 -14.03
CA GLY A 248 5.30 0.68 -12.81
C GLY A 248 6.31 0.29 -11.72
N ALA A 249 6.54 -1.01 -11.52
CA ALA A 249 7.53 -1.51 -10.56
C ALA A 249 8.96 -1.05 -10.92
N ALA A 250 9.31 -1.10 -12.21
CA ALA A 250 10.58 -0.59 -12.71
C ALA A 250 10.72 0.93 -12.47
N ALA A 251 9.66 1.72 -12.70
CA ALA A 251 9.66 3.15 -12.43
C ALA A 251 9.86 3.47 -10.94
N VAL A 252 9.29 2.68 -10.02
CA VAL A 252 9.50 2.82 -8.57
C VAL A 252 10.95 2.49 -8.18
N ALA A 253 11.54 1.47 -8.79
CA ALA A 253 12.94 1.11 -8.58
C ALA A 253 13.89 2.22 -9.03
N ALA A 254 13.60 2.90 -10.14
CA ALA A 254 14.41 3.98 -10.68
C ALA A 254 14.34 5.31 -9.91
N GLN A 255 13.40 5.48 -8.96
CA GLN A 255 13.32 6.70 -8.15
C GLN A 255 14.63 6.97 -7.39
N GLY A 256 15.00 8.25 -7.25
CA GLY A 256 16.28 8.64 -6.63
C GLY A 256 17.47 8.62 -7.59
N GLN A 257 17.29 8.23 -8.85
CA GLN A 257 18.24 8.59 -9.91
C GLN A 257 18.05 10.07 -10.26
N ALA A 258 19.15 10.78 -10.53
CA ALA A 258 19.10 12.16 -11.02
C ALA A 258 18.36 12.17 -12.37
N SER A 259 17.48 13.14 -12.57
CA SER A 259 16.98 13.46 -13.91
C SER A 259 18.20 13.84 -14.76
N LYS A 260 18.45 13.08 -15.83
CA LYS A 260 19.47 13.43 -16.83
C LYS A 260 19.11 14.73 -17.54
#